data_AF-A0A431VF70-F1
#
_entry.id   AF-A0A431VF70-F1
#
_cell.length_a   1.000
_cell.length_b   1.000
_cell.length_c   1.000
_cell.angle_alpha   90.00
_cell.angle_beta   90.00
_cell.angle_gamma   90.00
#
_symmetry.space_group_name_H-M   'P 1'
#
loop_
_entity.id
_entity.type
_entity.pdbx_description
1 polymer ?
#
loop_
_entity_poly.entity_id
_entity_poly.type
_entity_poly.pdbx_seq_one_letter_code
_entity_poly.pdbx_strand_id
1 'polypeptide(L)'
;MPNTPIAVSASYRATDMNKAGGQILDMVASKGAVTITRREQEFVLILASDLAKILDDARADRPQSLDDLLRDYDRDKISRLTTGFMADTPVGKERL
;
A
#
# COMPACT_ATOMS: atom_id res chain seq x y z
N MET A 1 2.02 -6.06 7.65
CA MET A 1 1.04 -5.08 7.15
C MET A 1 1.49 -3.70 7.60
N PRO A 2 2.32 -3.00 6.82
CA PRO A 2 2.45 -1.57 7.02
C PRO A 2 1.04 -0.98 6.87
N ASN A 3 0.56 -0.37 7.93
CA ASN A 3 -0.76 0.21 8.01
C ASN A 3 -0.71 1.50 7.19
N THR A 4 -0.80 1.41 5.86
CA THR A 4 -0.74 2.60 4.99
C THR A 4 -1.87 3.53 5.41
N PRO A 5 -1.56 4.65 6.08
CA PRO A 5 -2.61 5.52 6.56
C PRO A 5 -3.30 6.11 5.33
N ILE A 6 -4.63 6.10 5.33
CA ILE A 6 -5.39 6.79 4.29
C ILE A 6 -4.96 8.26 4.36
N ALA A 7 -4.27 8.74 3.32
CA ALA A 7 -3.82 10.11 3.25
C ALA A 7 -5.06 11.01 3.09
N VAL A 8 -5.47 11.63 4.18
CA VAL A 8 -6.62 12.55 4.20
C VAL A 8 -6.16 13.93 3.77
N SER A 9 -6.76 14.43 2.70
CA SER A 9 -6.41 15.72 2.09
C SER A 9 -7.03 16.93 2.80
N ALA A 10 -8.16 16.74 3.50
CA ALA A 10 -8.88 17.80 4.21
C ALA A 10 -9.88 17.23 5.23
N SER A 11 -10.30 18.06 6.20
CA SER A 11 -11.33 17.73 7.19
C SER A 11 -12.45 18.78 7.17
N TYR A 12 -13.71 18.33 7.16
CA TYR A 12 -14.90 19.19 7.09
C TYR A 12 -15.93 18.83 8.16
N ARG A 13 -16.75 19.79 8.59
CA ARG A 13 -17.98 19.48 9.33
C ARG A 13 -19.09 19.13 8.35
N ALA A 14 -20.00 18.25 8.74
CA ALA A 14 -21.17 17.91 7.91
C ALA A 14 -22.05 19.12 7.54
N THR A 15 -22.04 20.19 8.34
CA THR A 15 -22.73 21.45 8.01
C THR A 15 -22.09 22.19 6.83
N ASP A 16 -20.79 22.02 6.64
CA ASP A 16 -20.03 22.65 5.56
C ASP A 16 -20.24 21.89 4.26
N MET A 17 -20.49 20.57 4.32
CA MET A 17 -20.88 19.78 3.14
C MET A 17 -22.14 20.30 2.47
N ASN A 18 -23.15 20.65 3.26
CA ASN A 18 -24.41 21.17 2.72
C ASN A 18 -24.23 22.52 2.00
N LYS A 19 -23.17 23.27 2.33
CA LYS A 19 -22.85 24.57 1.72
C LYS A 19 -21.83 24.46 0.58
N ALA A 20 -20.92 23.49 0.66
CA ALA A 20 -19.84 23.30 -0.29
C ALA A 20 -20.30 22.62 -1.61
N GLY A 21 -21.51 22.05 -1.65
CA GLY A 21 -22.05 21.42 -2.85
C GLY A 21 -21.13 20.33 -3.40
N GLY A 22 -20.93 20.30 -4.73
CA GLY A 22 -20.06 19.34 -5.41
C GLY A 22 -18.56 19.51 -5.14
N GLN A 23 -18.11 20.61 -4.52
CA GLN A 23 -16.68 20.88 -4.35
C GLN A 23 -15.96 19.85 -3.48
N ILE A 24 -16.65 19.24 -2.52
CA ILE A 24 -16.07 18.17 -1.70
C ILE A 24 -15.91 16.90 -2.53
N LEU A 25 -16.83 16.63 -3.46
CA LEU A 25 -16.69 15.50 -4.39
C LEU A 25 -15.54 15.75 -5.37
N ASP A 26 -15.41 16.96 -5.89
CA ASP A 26 -14.28 17.35 -6.75
C ASP A 26 -12.95 17.28 -6.00
N MET A 27 -12.94 17.64 -4.72
CA MET A 27 -11.76 17.51 -3.87
C MET A 27 -11.40 16.05 -3.64
N VAL A 28 -12.38 15.19 -3.41
CA VAL A 28 -12.13 13.75 -3.27
C VAL A 28 -11.60 13.16 -4.58
N ALA A 29 -12.14 13.61 -5.72
CA ALA A 29 -11.68 13.18 -7.03
C ALA A 29 -10.27 13.66 -7.39
N SER A 30 -9.85 14.85 -6.90
CA SER A 30 -8.57 15.47 -7.26
C SER A 30 -7.45 15.27 -6.24
N LYS A 31 -7.79 15.17 -4.94
CA LYS A 31 -6.82 15.15 -3.84
C LYS A 31 -6.87 13.89 -2.99
N GLY A 32 -7.82 12.98 -3.24
CA GLY A 32 -7.96 11.72 -2.50
C GLY A 32 -8.90 11.83 -1.30
N ALA A 33 -8.72 10.99 -0.29
CA ALA A 33 -9.70 10.87 0.79
C ALA A 33 -9.90 12.18 1.58
N VAL A 34 -11.12 12.38 2.10
CA VAL A 34 -11.51 13.53 2.91
C VAL A 34 -12.21 13.04 4.18
N THR A 35 -11.88 13.64 5.32
CA THR A 35 -12.56 13.38 6.59
C THR A 35 -13.75 14.32 6.77
N ILE A 36 -14.84 13.77 7.30
CA ILE A 36 -16.07 14.49 7.63
C ILE A 36 -16.41 14.21 9.10
N THR A 37 -16.56 15.25 9.91
CA THR A 37 -16.99 15.12 11.30
C THR A 37 -18.46 15.53 11.46
N ARG A 38 -19.25 14.68 12.10
CA ARG A 38 -20.66 14.94 12.42
C ARG A 38 -21.01 14.38 13.79
N ARG A 39 -21.49 15.24 14.71
CA ARG A 39 -21.94 14.83 16.07
C ARG A 39 -20.89 13.94 16.77
N GLU A 40 -19.64 14.40 16.77
CA GLU A 40 -18.48 13.68 17.35
C GLU A 40 -18.10 12.36 16.68
N GLN A 41 -18.76 12.00 15.58
CA GLN A 41 -18.39 10.86 14.75
C GLN A 41 -17.55 11.31 13.55
N GLU A 42 -16.52 10.53 13.23
CA GLU A 42 -15.63 10.74 12.10
C GLU A 42 -15.99 9.79 10.97
N PHE A 43 -16.16 10.33 9.77
CA PHE A 43 -16.44 9.61 8.54
C PHE A 43 -15.33 9.92 7.54
N VAL A 44 -15.00 8.96 6.68
CA VAL A 44 -14.06 9.15 5.58
C VAL A 44 -14.80 8.98 4.27
N LEU A 45 -14.65 9.96 3.38
CA LEU A 45 -15.13 9.92 2.01
C LEU A 45 -13.95 9.67 1.07
N ILE A 46 -14.06 8.64 0.25
CA ILE A 46 -13.05 8.23 -0.73
C ILE A 46 -13.74 7.76 -2.01
N LEU A 47 -13.06 7.88 -3.16
CA LEU A 47 -13.55 7.28 -4.40
C LEU A 47 -13.56 5.76 -4.32
N ALA A 48 -14.61 5.15 -4.87
CA ALA A 48 -14.74 3.69 -4.93
C ALA A 48 -13.57 3.02 -5.67
N SER A 49 -13.06 3.65 -6.73
CA SER A 49 -11.89 3.17 -7.47
C SER A 49 -10.62 3.13 -6.61
N ASP A 50 -10.46 4.09 -5.72
CA ASP A 50 -9.27 4.17 -4.86
C ASP A 50 -9.39 3.20 -3.68
N LEU A 51 -10.60 3.01 -3.15
CA LEU A 51 -10.86 1.92 -2.19
C LEU A 51 -10.55 0.55 -2.81
N ALA A 52 -10.97 0.31 -4.06
CA ALA A 52 -10.67 -0.94 -4.75
C ALA A 52 -9.15 -1.18 -4.87
N LYS A 53 -8.38 -0.15 -5.26
CA LYS A 53 -6.91 -0.24 -5.30
C LYS A 53 -6.31 -0.58 -3.93
N ILE A 54 -6.74 0.09 -2.86
CA ILE A 54 -6.25 -0.19 -1.50
C ILE A 54 -6.53 -1.64 -1.11
N LEU A 55 -7.72 -2.16 -1.43
CA LEU A 55 -8.09 -3.54 -1.13
C LEU A 55 -7.28 -4.54 -1.98
N ASP A 56 -7.01 -4.23 -3.25
CA ASP A 56 -6.20 -5.07 -4.12
C ASP A 56 -4.73 -5.08 -3.68
N ASP A 57 -4.16 -3.94 -3.31
CA ASP A 57 -2.81 -3.85 -2.78
C ASP A 57 -2.66 -4.59 -1.46
N ALA A 58 -3.67 -4.51 -0.58
CA ALA A 58 -3.69 -5.25 0.69
C ALA A 58 -3.82 -6.78 0.49
N ARG A 59 -4.41 -7.23 -0.61
CA ARG A 59 -4.54 -8.66 -0.96
C ARG A 59 -3.33 -9.22 -1.69
N ALA A 60 -2.49 -8.37 -2.26
CA ALA A 60 -1.36 -8.84 -3.03
C ALA A 60 -0.28 -9.38 -2.08
N ASP A 61 0.01 -10.68 -2.18
CA ASP A 61 1.14 -11.35 -1.48
C ASP A 61 2.52 -10.86 -1.92
N ARG A 62 2.57 -9.90 -2.85
CA ARG A 62 3.83 -9.28 -3.30
C ARG A 62 4.30 -8.27 -2.25
N PRO A 63 5.62 -8.17 -1.99
CA PRO A 63 6.17 -7.14 -1.12
C PRO A 63 5.80 -5.76 -1.65
N GLN A 64 5.22 -4.92 -0.79
CA GLN A 64 4.71 -3.59 -1.13
C GLN A 64 5.76 -2.49 -0.88
N SER A 65 6.85 -2.84 -0.20
CA SER A 65 7.95 -1.94 0.13
C SER A 65 9.29 -2.66 0.02
N LEU A 66 10.38 -1.89 -0.07
CA LEU A 66 11.73 -2.44 -0.01
C LEU A 66 11.97 -3.17 1.32
N ASP A 67 11.43 -2.66 2.43
CA ASP A 67 11.53 -3.29 3.74
C ASP A 67 10.80 -4.64 3.79
N ASP A 68 9.62 -4.76 3.15
CA ASP A 68 8.92 -6.05 3.04
C ASP A 68 9.74 -7.06 2.23
N LEU A 69 10.41 -6.60 1.16
CA LEU A 69 11.28 -7.45 0.33
C LEU A 69 12.53 -7.93 1.08
N LEU A 70 13.07 -7.10 1.96
CA LEU A 70 14.27 -7.39 2.75
C LEU A 70 13.97 -8.11 4.06
N ARG A 71 12.71 -8.28 4.45
CA ARG A 71 12.30 -8.86 5.74
C ARG A 71 12.90 -10.25 6.00
N ASP A 72 12.95 -11.07 4.96
CA ASP A 72 13.50 -12.44 5.03
C ASP A 72 14.88 -12.55 4.38
N TYR A 73 15.49 -11.41 4.01
CA TYR A 73 16.81 -11.36 3.39
C TYR A 73 17.90 -11.54 4.45
N ASP A 74 18.46 -12.75 4.51
CA ASP A 74 19.62 -13.07 5.35
C ASP A 74 20.87 -13.21 4.47
N ARG A 75 21.74 -12.19 4.54
CA ARG A 75 22.99 -12.14 3.77
C ARG A 75 23.92 -13.30 4.09
N ASP A 76 24.01 -13.72 5.35
CA ASP A 76 24.93 -14.77 5.80
C ASP A 76 24.42 -16.15 5.42
N LYS A 77 23.10 -16.35 5.42
CA LYS A 77 22.46 -17.55 4.86
C LYS A 77 22.68 -17.64 3.35
N ILE A 78 22.48 -16.54 2.62
CA ILE A 78 22.71 -16.51 1.17
C ILE A 78 24.17 -16.78 0.85
N SER A 79 25.11 -16.16 1.57
CA SER A 79 26.54 -16.39 1.39
C SER A 79 26.91 -17.86 1.62
N ARG A 80 26.41 -18.49 2.68
CA ARG A 80 26.63 -19.91 2.94
C ARG A 80 26.08 -20.83 1.85
N LEU A 81 24.86 -20.57 1.36
CA LEU A 81 24.23 -21.35 0.30
C LEU A 81 24.96 -21.20 -1.04
N THR A 82 25.42 -19.98 -1.35
CA THR A 82 26.13 -19.70 -2.60
C THR A 82 27.59 -20.15 -2.57
N THR A 83 28.20 -20.31 -1.40
CA THR A 83 29.57 -20.82 -1.27
C THR A 83 29.70 -22.23 -1.87
N GLY A 84 28.71 -23.11 -1.62
CA GLY A 84 28.68 -24.46 -2.22
C GLY A 84 28.49 -24.41 -3.73
N PHE A 85 27.57 -23.57 -4.22
CA PHE A 85 27.32 -23.39 -5.65
C PHE A 85 28.54 -22.83 -6.41
N MET A 86 29.29 -21.90 -5.81
CA MET A 86 30.50 -21.33 -6.41
C MET A 86 31.71 -22.26 -6.33
N ALA A 87 31.73 -23.19 -5.36
CA ALA A 87 32.76 -24.20 -5.22
C ALA A 87 32.48 -25.45 -6.08
N ASP A 88 31.24 -25.69 -6.47
CA ASP A 88 30.87 -26.78 -7.36
C ASP A 88 31.40 -26.53 -8.78
N THR A 89 32.17 -27.50 -9.27
CA THR A 89 32.65 -27.48 -10.65
C THR A 89 31.48 -27.81 -11.58
N PRO A 90 31.23 -27.06 -12.67
CA PRO A 90 30.10 -27.30 -13.54
C PRO A 90 30.16 -28.74 -14.10
N VAL A 91 29.18 -29.56 -13.73
CA VAL A 91 29.14 -31.00 -14.04
C VAL A 91 28.60 -31.32 -15.43
N GLY A 92 28.27 -30.30 -16.24
CA GLY A 92 27.91 -30.47 -17.66
C GLY A 92 26.70 -31.37 -17.93
N LYS A 93 25.80 -31.53 -16.94
CA LYS A 93 24.58 -32.36 -17.06
C LYS A 93 23.31 -31.53 -17.12
N GLU A 94 23.37 -30.35 -17.72
CA GLU A 94 22.14 -29.65 -18.11
C GLU A 94 21.54 -30.40 -19.31
N ARG A 95 20.55 -31.26 -19.04
CA ARG A 95 19.67 -31.76 -20.08
C ARG A 95 18.66 -30.66 -20.41
N LEU A 96 18.79 -30.14 -21.64
CA LEU A 96 17.76 -29.34 -22.31
C LEU A 96 16.43 -30.08 -22.37
#